data_AF-A0A6M8BDZ9-F1
#
_entry.id   AF-A0A6M8BDZ9-F1
#
_cell.length_a   1.000
_cell.length_b   1.000
_cell.length_c   1.000
_cell.angle_alpha   90.00
_cell.angle_beta   90.00
_cell.angle_gamma   90.00
#
_symmetry.space_group_name_H-M   'P 1'
#
loop_
_entity.id
_entity.type
_entity.pdbx_description
1 polymer ?
#
loop_
_entity_poly.entity_id
_entity_poly.type
_entity_poly.pdbx_seq_one_letter_code
_entity_poly.pdbx_strand_id
1 'polypeptide(L)'
;MLIVALFVFVVWIASVCLHEFGHALVAYWGGDRSVKDKGYLTLNPLRYTDVGTSLVMPLIFLMLGGIPLPGAAVYIDSSKLRGRLWKSAVSLAGPLMTALVALVLALPFWLDWAPASPTGGWSLPDLLRSPLPFSPLWAALAFLVTLEVAGVLINLLPVPPLDGYGILEPWLPETLRHQVNRWSRYSMIALFGILWTVPAANRALWDGVDAIASWLGVPAELSWLGYSLFRQWGTILLLGALAVTAIVMRRSPQFQNSAHYWGGSTGKRDPSLDRFHASAQYLNYLVEQQRYDRAIALCDQAIKSAPHRYEPWQTKGNIFLKAERYAEALAAYDQAIALEPDFYGGYHGRALALKQLQQPQAALASFDDALQRYESDPSLWSDRGSLLYELQRYEDTIDCYTHAIALEPDNALFHYNLACCHALLGDSETALDCLNRAIALNDLYRAIAKTDPDFNTLHQTPTFQALVLDA
;
A
#
# COMPACT_ATOMS: atom_id res chain seq x y z
N MET A 1 -26.93 -17.18 11.01
CA MET A 1 -26.18 -16.21 11.83
C MET A 1 -24.87 -15.76 11.18
N LEU A 2 -24.03 -16.66 10.63
CA LEU A 2 -22.83 -16.26 9.85
C LEU A 2 -23.12 -15.24 8.72
N ILE A 3 -24.28 -15.36 8.05
CA ILE A 3 -24.72 -14.41 7.02
C ILE A 3 -24.78 -12.95 7.50
N VAL A 4 -25.10 -12.70 8.77
CA VAL A 4 -25.10 -11.36 9.38
C VAL A 4 -23.69 -10.80 9.37
N ALA A 5 -22.72 -11.59 9.84
CA ALA A 5 -21.35 -11.15 9.94
C ALA A 5 -20.72 -10.91 8.57
N LEU A 6 -21.00 -11.79 7.59
CA LEU A 6 -20.58 -11.60 6.20
C LEU A 6 -21.22 -10.36 5.57
N PHE A 7 -22.51 -10.15 5.80
CA PHE A 7 -23.22 -8.97 5.29
C PHE A 7 -22.63 -7.67 5.83
N VAL A 8 -22.47 -7.57 7.16
CA VAL A 8 -21.83 -6.41 7.81
C VAL A 8 -20.44 -6.19 7.24
N PHE A 9 -19.62 -7.25 7.16
CA PHE A 9 -18.25 -7.14 6.68
C PHE A 9 -18.14 -6.62 5.24
N VAL A 10 -18.94 -7.19 4.32
CA VAL A 10 -18.92 -6.80 2.91
C VAL A 10 -19.43 -5.37 2.70
N VAL A 11 -20.55 -5.02 3.34
CA VAL A 11 -21.14 -3.68 3.22
C VAL A 11 -20.21 -2.63 3.84
N TRP A 12 -19.60 -2.93 4.99
CA TRP A 12 -18.64 -2.03 5.63
C TRP A 12 -17.39 -1.82 4.78
N ILE A 13 -16.81 -2.87 4.18
CA ILE A 13 -15.69 -2.71 3.22
C ILE A 13 -16.10 -1.80 2.06
N ALA A 14 -17.29 -1.99 1.51
CA ALA A 14 -17.80 -1.14 0.44
C ALA A 14 -17.94 0.32 0.89
N SER A 15 -18.38 0.56 2.13
CA SER A 15 -18.44 1.91 2.72
C SER A 15 -17.06 2.55 2.85
N VAL A 16 -16.06 1.81 3.35
CA VAL A 16 -14.67 2.29 3.44
C VAL A 16 -14.12 2.64 2.05
N CYS A 17 -14.34 1.79 1.04
CA CYS A 17 -13.97 2.11 -0.34
C CYS A 17 -14.65 3.39 -0.85
N LEU A 18 -15.92 3.61 -0.48
CA LEU A 18 -16.65 4.81 -0.87
C LEU A 18 -16.11 6.05 -0.15
N HIS A 19 -15.74 5.95 1.12
CA HIS A 19 -15.04 7.00 1.87
C HIS A 19 -13.75 7.44 1.16
N GLU A 20 -12.88 6.49 0.82
CA GLU A 20 -11.64 6.79 0.08
C GLU A 20 -11.92 7.37 -1.32
N PHE A 21 -12.97 6.88 -1.99
CA PHE A 21 -13.43 7.44 -3.26
C PHE A 21 -13.89 8.91 -3.11
N GLY A 22 -14.54 9.26 -2.00
CA GLY A 22 -14.93 10.64 -1.69
C GLY A 22 -13.72 11.58 -1.67
N HIS A 23 -12.66 11.20 -0.95
CA HIS A 23 -11.41 11.95 -0.94
C HIS A 23 -10.82 12.11 -2.35
N ALA A 24 -10.72 11.01 -3.10
CA ALA A 24 -10.15 11.01 -4.44
C ALA A 24 -10.96 11.85 -5.44
N LEU A 25 -12.29 11.79 -5.37
CA LEU A 25 -13.18 12.57 -6.24
C LEU A 25 -13.00 14.07 -6.03
N VAL A 26 -12.99 14.51 -4.77
CA VAL A 26 -12.81 15.92 -4.45
C VAL A 26 -11.37 16.37 -4.72
N ALA A 27 -10.38 15.51 -4.54
CA ALA A 27 -8.99 15.80 -4.90
C ALA A 27 -8.82 15.98 -6.42
N TYR A 28 -9.47 15.13 -7.22
CA TYR A 28 -9.50 15.23 -8.67
C TYR A 28 -10.11 16.56 -9.14
N TRP A 29 -11.25 16.97 -8.57
CA TRP A 29 -11.84 18.28 -8.85
C TRP A 29 -10.98 19.43 -8.35
N GLY A 30 -10.27 19.23 -7.24
CA GLY A 30 -9.38 20.19 -6.60
C GLY A 30 -8.05 20.40 -7.31
N GLY A 31 -7.68 19.56 -8.28
CA GLY A 31 -6.51 19.72 -9.14
C GLY A 31 -5.54 18.53 -9.17
N ASP A 32 -5.63 17.60 -8.22
CA ASP A 32 -4.78 16.41 -8.22
C ASP A 32 -5.38 15.32 -9.11
N ARG A 33 -5.01 15.34 -10.40
CA ARG A 33 -5.44 14.32 -11.35
C ARG A 33 -4.74 12.96 -11.17
N SER A 34 -3.63 12.91 -10.42
CA SER A 34 -2.87 11.67 -10.23
C SER A 34 -3.65 10.60 -9.45
N VAL A 35 -4.68 10.99 -8.69
CA VAL A 35 -5.59 10.05 -8.00
C VAL A 35 -6.32 9.11 -8.96
N LYS A 36 -6.53 9.54 -10.22
CA LYS A 36 -7.10 8.69 -11.28
C LYS A 36 -6.13 7.59 -11.66
N ASP A 37 -4.86 7.95 -11.89
CA ASP A 37 -3.80 7.03 -12.33
C ASP A 37 -3.45 6.01 -11.23
N LYS A 38 -3.58 6.42 -9.97
CA LYS A 38 -3.44 5.55 -8.79
C LYS A 38 -4.62 4.58 -8.58
N GLY A 39 -5.69 4.70 -9.38
CA GLY A 39 -6.83 3.77 -9.34
C GLY A 39 -7.86 4.03 -8.23
N TYR A 40 -7.74 5.12 -7.45
CA TYR A 40 -8.70 5.42 -6.37
C TYR A 40 -10.12 5.68 -6.86
N LEU A 41 -10.28 6.06 -8.13
CA LEU A 41 -11.58 6.28 -8.77
C LEU A 41 -12.23 5.01 -9.35
N THR A 42 -11.61 3.82 -9.20
CA THR A 42 -12.15 2.58 -9.75
C THR A 42 -12.98 1.75 -8.76
N LEU A 43 -13.10 2.18 -7.49
CA LEU A 43 -13.80 1.46 -6.40
C LEU A 43 -13.34 0.00 -6.22
N ASN A 44 -12.12 -0.34 -6.67
CA ASN A 44 -11.62 -1.71 -6.65
C ASN A 44 -10.71 -1.90 -5.42
N PRO A 45 -11.17 -2.58 -4.34
CA PRO A 45 -10.42 -2.75 -3.09
C PRO A 45 -9.02 -3.35 -3.28
N LEU A 46 -8.81 -4.14 -4.34
CA LEU A 46 -7.53 -4.78 -4.64
C LEU A 46 -6.48 -3.83 -5.22
N ARG A 47 -6.89 -2.63 -5.66
CA ARG A 47 -5.99 -1.57 -6.14
C ARG A 47 -5.62 -0.57 -5.05
N TYR A 48 -6.31 -0.59 -3.90
CA TYR A 48 -5.98 0.28 -2.77
C TYR A 48 -4.74 -0.25 -2.05
N THR A 49 -3.96 0.69 -1.55
CA THR A 49 -2.59 0.46 -1.08
C THR A 49 -2.62 -0.36 0.21
N ASP A 50 -2.19 -1.62 0.10
CA ASP A 50 -1.99 -2.59 1.18
C ASP A 50 -3.27 -3.14 1.85
N VAL A 51 -3.70 -4.32 1.38
CA VAL A 51 -4.85 -5.09 1.90
C VAL A 51 -4.73 -5.39 3.40
N GLY A 52 -3.51 -5.52 3.93
CA GLY A 52 -3.30 -5.84 5.35
C GLY A 52 -3.69 -4.69 6.26
N THR A 53 -3.20 -3.49 5.99
CA THR A 53 -3.51 -2.29 6.78
C THR A 53 -4.92 -1.77 6.50
N SER A 54 -5.42 -1.92 5.27
CA SER A 54 -6.74 -1.44 4.87
C SER A 54 -7.92 -2.31 5.33
N LEU A 55 -7.69 -3.60 5.59
CA LEU A 55 -8.77 -4.57 5.81
C LEU A 55 -8.63 -5.35 7.11
N VAL A 56 -7.41 -5.81 7.45
CA VAL A 56 -7.18 -6.65 8.64
C VAL A 56 -7.15 -5.81 9.91
N MET A 57 -6.42 -4.69 9.91
CA MET A 57 -6.30 -3.85 11.11
C MET A 57 -7.65 -3.22 11.52
N PRO A 58 -8.45 -2.64 10.58
CA PRO A 58 -9.81 -2.20 10.89
C PRO A 58 -10.71 -3.30 11.44
N LEU A 59 -10.62 -4.52 10.90
CA LEU A 59 -11.41 -5.66 11.38
C LEU A 59 -11.03 -6.07 12.81
N ILE A 60 -9.74 -6.06 13.16
CA ILE A 60 -9.26 -6.35 14.52
C ILE A 60 -9.86 -5.36 15.52
N PHE A 61 -9.81 -4.05 15.23
CA PHE A 61 -10.35 -3.02 16.14
C PHE A 61 -11.87 -3.09 16.25
N LEU A 62 -12.55 -3.35 15.14
CA LEU A 62 -13.99 -3.57 15.12
C LEU A 62 -14.41 -4.75 16.01
N MET A 63 -13.65 -5.84 15.99
CA MET A 63 -13.91 -7.00 16.86
C MET A 63 -13.61 -6.76 18.35
N LEU A 64 -12.58 -5.97 18.59
CA LEU A 64 -12.01 -5.74 19.92
C LEU A 64 -12.88 -4.80 20.77
N GLY A 65 -13.53 -3.82 20.15
CA GLY A 65 -14.36 -2.85 20.89
C GLY A 65 -15.53 -2.24 20.11
N GLY A 66 -15.81 -2.70 18.89
CA GLY A 66 -16.87 -2.12 18.05
C GLY A 66 -16.52 -0.76 17.43
N ILE A 67 -15.31 -0.24 17.68
CA ILE A 67 -14.89 1.08 17.21
C ILE A 67 -14.36 0.94 15.78
N PRO A 68 -14.95 1.62 14.77
CA PRO A 68 -14.44 1.60 13.42
C PRO A 68 -13.10 2.34 13.37
N LEU A 69 -12.09 1.71 12.76
CA LEU A 69 -10.89 2.43 12.35
C LEU A 69 -11.19 3.19 11.04
N PRO A 70 -10.59 4.37 10.84
CA PRO A 70 -10.51 5.00 9.52
C PRO A 70 -9.89 4.03 8.51
N GLY A 71 -10.32 4.15 7.25
CA GLY A 71 -9.69 3.44 6.14
C GLY A 71 -8.22 3.84 5.93
N ALA A 72 -7.53 3.13 5.05
CA ALA A 72 -6.15 3.47 4.72
C ALA A 72 -6.09 4.77 3.92
N ALA A 73 -5.18 5.68 4.33
CA ALA A 73 -5.07 7.00 3.74
C ALA A 73 -4.93 6.99 2.20
N VAL A 74 -5.80 7.71 1.49
CA VAL A 74 -5.58 8.04 0.08
C VAL A 74 -4.34 8.90 -0.08
N TYR A 75 -3.42 8.49 -0.96
CA TYR A 75 -2.27 9.31 -1.32
C TYR A 75 -2.66 10.48 -2.21
N ILE A 76 -2.89 11.64 -1.60
CA ILE A 76 -3.28 12.89 -2.28
C ILE A 76 -2.09 13.84 -2.36
N ASP A 77 -1.79 14.31 -3.55
CA ASP A 77 -0.73 15.31 -3.78
C ASP A 77 -1.25 16.70 -3.44
N SER A 78 -1.07 17.09 -2.17
CA SER A 78 -1.54 18.37 -1.65
C SER A 78 -0.88 19.59 -2.31
N SER A 79 0.21 19.42 -3.06
CA SER A 79 0.87 20.51 -3.80
C SER A 79 0.10 20.91 -5.07
N LYS A 80 -0.67 19.97 -5.64
CA LYS A 80 -1.47 20.17 -6.87
C LYS A 80 -2.85 20.75 -6.62
N LEU A 81 -3.28 20.83 -5.36
CA LEU A 81 -4.59 21.36 -5.00
C LEU A 81 -4.64 22.90 -5.11
N ARG A 82 -5.73 23.41 -5.68
CA ARG A 82 -5.95 24.84 -6.00
C ARG A 82 -5.96 25.81 -4.80
N GLY A 83 -5.89 25.33 -3.56
CA GLY A 83 -5.80 26.19 -2.38
C GLY A 83 -6.15 25.50 -1.06
N ARG A 84 -6.12 26.27 0.04
CA ARG A 84 -6.41 25.78 1.41
C ARG A 84 -7.83 25.24 1.55
N LEU A 85 -8.81 25.89 0.92
CA LEU A 85 -10.20 25.42 0.89
C LEU A 85 -10.33 24.04 0.24
N TRP A 86 -9.59 23.78 -0.84
CA TRP A 86 -9.59 22.46 -1.48
C TRP A 86 -8.92 21.40 -0.61
N LYS A 87 -7.87 21.74 0.14
CA LYS A 87 -7.28 20.83 1.13
C LYS A 87 -8.29 20.43 2.21
N SER A 88 -8.99 21.41 2.79
CA SER A 88 -10.04 21.13 3.79
C SER A 88 -11.23 20.35 3.19
N ALA A 89 -11.64 20.69 1.97
CA ALA A 89 -12.75 20.02 1.29
C ALA A 89 -12.42 18.55 0.97
N VAL A 90 -11.17 18.27 0.57
CA VAL A 90 -10.69 16.90 0.37
C VAL A 90 -10.80 16.10 1.65
N SER A 91 -10.30 16.60 2.79
CA SER A 91 -10.43 15.90 4.08
C SER A 91 -11.88 15.75 4.52
N LEU A 92 -12.76 16.73 4.25
CA LEU A 92 -14.18 16.63 4.56
C LEU A 92 -14.93 15.60 3.70
N ALA A 93 -14.43 15.28 2.49
CA ALA A 93 -15.14 14.48 1.51
C ALA A 93 -15.38 13.03 1.95
N GLY A 94 -14.39 12.39 2.57
CA GLY A 94 -14.53 11.03 3.11
C GLY A 94 -15.63 10.92 4.16
N PRO A 95 -15.58 11.70 5.26
CA PRO A 95 -16.62 11.69 6.29
C PRO A 95 -18.01 12.03 5.75
N LEU A 96 -18.13 12.94 4.78
CA LEU A 96 -19.42 13.21 4.13
C LEU A 96 -19.94 12.01 3.33
N MET A 97 -19.05 11.26 2.69
CA MET A 97 -19.44 10.05 1.97
C MET A 97 -19.88 8.95 2.94
N THR A 98 -19.16 8.76 4.05
CA THR A 98 -19.58 7.86 5.14
C THR A 98 -20.94 8.27 5.70
N ALA A 99 -21.18 9.57 5.92
CA ALA A 99 -22.47 10.08 6.35
C ALA A 99 -23.57 9.78 5.32
N LEU A 100 -23.30 9.95 4.03
CA LEU A 100 -24.24 9.61 2.96
C LEU A 100 -24.59 8.12 2.98
N VAL A 101 -23.61 7.23 3.16
CA VAL A 101 -23.85 5.79 3.33
C VAL A 101 -24.74 5.52 4.54
N ALA A 102 -24.46 6.16 5.68
CA ALA A 102 -25.30 6.03 6.87
C ALA A 102 -26.76 6.41 6.60
N LEU A 103 -27.00 7.51 5.89
CA LEU A 103 -28.35 7.95 5.51
C LEU A 103 -29.03 6.94 4.57
N VAL A 104 -28.32 6.43 3.57
CA VAL A 104 -28.87 5.42 2.64
C VAL A 104 -29.22 4.13 3.37
N LEU A 105 -28.36 3.66 4.28
CA LEU A 105 -28.62 2.48 5.09
C LEU A 105 -29.75 2.70 6.12
N ALA A 106 -30.00 3.94 6.52
CA ALA A 106 -31.09 4.30 7.43
C ALA A 106 -32.47 4.38 6.74
N LEU A 107 -32.53 4.56 5.41
CA LEU A 107 -33.80 4.70 4.65
C LEU A 107 -34.85 3.64 5.00
N PRO A 108 -34.53 2.33 5.11
CA PRO A 108 -35.53 1.31 5.45
C PRO A 108 -36.18 1.51 6.84
N PHE A 109 -35.51 2.16 7.78
CA PHE A 109 -36.05 2.48 9.09
C PHE A 109 -36.99 3.69 9.04
N TRP A 110 -36.69 4.69 8.20
CA TRP A 110 -37.60 5.83 7.99
C TRP A 110 -38.88 5.46 7.24
N LEU A 111 -38.81 4.42 6.41
CA LEU A 111 -39.95 3.91 5.66
C LEU A 111 -40.77 2.89 6.48
N ASP A 112 -40.45 2.70 7.76
CA ASP A 112 -41.08 1.73 8.66
C ASP A 112 -41.09 0.30 8.08
N TRP A 113 -40.09 -0.06 7.27
CA TRP A 113 -39.93 -1.42 6.75
C TRP A 113 -39.32 -2.37 7.77
N ALA A 114 -38.63 -1.82 8.76
CA ALA A 114 -38.02 -2.56 9.84
C ALA A 114 -39.11 -3.17 10.76
N PRO A 115 -38.89 -4.39 11.28
CA PRO A 115 -39.80 -4.98 12.26
C PRO A 115 -39.82 -4.11 13.52
N ALA A 116 -40.98 -4.08 14.19
CA ALA A 116 -41.09 -3.45 15.50
C ALA A 116 -40.01 -3.98 16.43
N SER A 117 -39.29 -3.07 17.10
CA SER A 117 -38.21 -3.46 18.03
C SER A 117 -38.79 -4.41 19.08
N PRO A 118 -38.25 -5.63 19.23
CA PRO A 118 -38.79 -6.55 20.18
C PRO A 118 -38.58 -6.03 21.60
N THR A 119 -39.68 -5.83 22.32
CA THR A 119 -39.67 -5.44 23.74
C THR A 119 -39.22 -6.65 24.59
N GLY A 120 -37.99 -6.60 25.09
CA GLY A 120 -37.40 -7.66 25.91
C GLY A 120 -36.06 -8.09 25.31
N GLY A 121 -34.96 -7.65 25.93
CA GLY A 121 -33.60 -7.84 25.40
C GLY A 121 -33.31 -9.30 25.05
N TRP A 122 -33.08 -9.56 23.76
CA TRP A 122 -32.72 -10.89 23.26
C TRP A 122 -31.23 -11.11 23.46
N SER A 123 -30.88 -12.00 24.38
CA SER A 123 -29.50 -12.44 24.52
C SER A 123 -29.20 -13.58 23.55
N LEU A 124 -27.93 -13.79 23.20
CA LEU A 124 -27.50 -14.91 22.35
C LEU A 124 -28.01 -16.29 22.85
N PRO A 125 -28.04 -16.58 24.17
CA PRO A 125 -28.71 -17.77 24.72
C PRO A 125 -30.19 -17.91 24.37
N ASP A 126 -30.93 -16.81 24.18
CA ASP A 126 -32.36 -16.84 23.82
C ASP A 126 -32.55 -17.13 22.33
N LEU A 127 -31.66 -16.60 21.49
CA LEU A 127 -31.63 -16.83 20.04
C LEU A 127 -31.27 -18.27 19.66
N LEU A 128 -30.52 -18.97 20.51
CA LEU A 128 -30.22 -20.39 20.34
C LEU A 128 -31.40 -21.30 20.72
N ARG A 129 -32.35 -20.80 21.54
CA ARG A 129 -33.53 -21.55 21.98
C ARG A 129 -34.73 -21.34 21.07
N SER A 130 -34.87 -20.16 20.47
CA SER A 130 -35.94 -19.84 19.53
C SER A 130 -35.43 -18.95 18.40
N PRO A 131 -35.74 -19.27 17.13
CA PRO A 131 -35.37 -18.43 15.99
C PRO A 131 -36.06 -17.06 16.06
N LEU A 132 -35.40 -16.03 15.54
CA LEU A 132 -35.97 -14.68 15.45
C LEU A 132 -37.27 -14.67 14.64
N PRO A 133 -38.27 -13.86 15.02
CA PRO A 133 -39.51 -13.72 14.25
C PRO A 133 -39.32 -12.90 12.96
N PHE A 134 -38.12 -12.37 12.72
CA PHE A 134 -37.75 -11.56 11.57
C PHE A 134 -36.35 -11.90 11.06
N SER A 135 -36.01 -11.42 9.87
CA SER A 135 -34.68 -11.63 9.28
C SER A 135 -33.57 -11.00 10.15
N PRO A 136 -32.51 -11.74 10.51
CA PRO A 136 -31.40 -11.18 11.30
C PRO A 136 -30.61 -10.11 10.55
N LEU A 137 -30.86 -9.91 9.24
CA LEU A 137 -30.29 -8.82 8.45
C LEU A 137 -30.77 -7.43 8.91
N TRP A 138 -31.93 -7.32 9.57
CA TRP A 138 -32.37 -6.06 10.16
C TRP A 138 -31.45 -5.60 11.30
N ALA A 139 -31.01 -6.54 12.13
CA ALA A 139 -30.01 -6.27 13.16
C ALA A 139 -28.65 -5.93 12.54
N ALA A 140 -28.27 -6.61 11.46
CA ALA A 140 -27.06 -6.32 10.69
C ALA A 140 -27.06 -4.89 10.14
N LEU A 141 -28.19 -4.47 9.54
CA LEU A 141 -28.37 -3.14 8.96
C LEU A 141 -28.38 -2.05 10.03
N ALA A 142 -29.07 -2.27 11.16
CA ALA A 142 -29.07 -1.35 12.29
C ALA A 142 -27.65 -1.14 12.83
N PHE A 143 -26.90 -2.24 13.02
CA PHE A 143 -25.51 -2.18 13.45
C PHE A 143 -24.61 -1.45 12.44
N LEU A 144 -24.81 -1.67 11.13
CA LEU A 144 -24.08 -0.93 10.09
C LEU A 144 -24.34 0.57 10.16
N VAL A 145 -25.58 1.03 10.31
CA VAL A 145 -25.87 2.47 10.46
C VAL A 145 -25.14 3.05 11.68
N THR A 146 -25.22 2.36 12.82
CA THR A 146 -24.49 2.74 14.04
C THR A 146 -22.97 2.79 13.80
N LEU A 147 -22.43 1.84 13.02
CA LEU A 147 -21.02 1.77 12.69
C LEU A 147 -20.58 2.92 11.77
N GLU A 148 -21.36 3.27 10.75
CA GLU A 148 -21.08 4.40 9.87
C GLU A 148 -21.15 5.72 10.64
N VAL A 149 -22.13 5.89 11.54
CA VAL A 149 -22.23 7.07 12.42
C VAL A 149 -21.00 7.20 13.31
N ALA A 150 -20.55 6.10 13.92
CA ALA A 150 -19.31 6.07 14.70
C ALA A 150 -18.10 6.46 13.84
N GLY A 151 -18.03 5.94 12.61
CA GLY A 151 -16.99 6.28 11.63
C GLY A 151 -16.94 7.77 11.31
N VAL A 152 -18.10 8.40 11.10
CA VAL A 152 -18.20 9.86 10.88
C VAL A 152 -17.71 10.64 12.09
N LEU A 153 -18.21 10.32 13.29
CA LEU A 153 -17.83 11.05 14.52
C LEU A 153 -16.34 10.95 14.81
N ILE A 154 -15.76 9.76 14.66
CA ILE A 154 -14.33 9.54 14.87
C ILE A 154 -13.52 10.29 13.82
N ASN A 155 -13.85 10.14 12.53
CA ASN A 155 -13.08 10.81 11.48
C ASN A 155 -13.14 12.33 11.57
N LEU A 156 -14.22 12.92 12.12
CA LEU A 156 -14.32 14.37 12.34
C LEU A 156 -13.57 14.87 13.58
N LEU A 157 -12.95 14.01 14.38
CA LEU A 157 -12.12 14.44 15.50
C LEU A 157 -10.89 15.22 15.00
N PRO A 158 -10.52 16.35 15.66
CA PRO A 158 -9.38 17.17 15.27
C PRO A 158 -8.04 16.55 15.74
N VAL A 159 -7.83 15.27 15.43
CA VAL A 159 -6.66 14.48 15.86
C VAL A 159 -6.00 13.87 14.62
N PRO A 160 -4.71 14.14 14.35
CA PRO A 160 -4.02 13.50 13.23
C PRO A 160 -3.98 11.97 13.40
N PRO A 161 -4.01 11.16 12.33
CA PRO A 161 -4.15 11.54 10.92
C PRO A 161 -5.61 11.68 10.46
N LEU A 162 -6.59 11.83 11.36
CA LEU A 162 -8.01 11.84 11.02
C LEU A 162 -8.40 13.06 10.19
N ASP A 163 -9.50 12.92 9.45
CA ASP A 163 -10.00 13.94 8.54
C ASP A 163 -10.34 15.26 9.21
N GLY A 164 -10.86 15.23 10.44
CA GLY A 164 -11.17 16.40 11.24
C GLY A 164 -9.95 17.28 11.47
N TYR A 165 -8.77 16.66 11.64
CA TYR A 165 -7.52 17.39 11.65
C TYR A 165 -7.17 17.94 10.26
N GLY A 166 -7.31 17.14 9.20
CA GLY A 166 -7.07 17.58 7.82
C GLY A 166 -7.97 18.74 7.35
N ILE A 167 -9.18 18.86 7.89
CA ILE A 167 -10.08 20.02 7.66
C ILE A 167 -9.45 21.29 8.22
N LEU A 168 -8.85 21.22 9.42
CA LEU A 168 -8.28 22.36 10.14
C LEU A 168 -6.83 22.65 9.75
N GLU A 169 -6.05 21.63 9.37
CA GLU A 169 -4.61 21.69 9.12
C GLU A 169 -4.18 22.86 8.21
N PRO A 170 -4.86 23.15 7.07
CA PRO A 170 -4.47 24.25 6.17
C PRO A 170 -4.56 25.64 6.81
N TRP A 171 -5.32 25.76 7.90
CA TRP A 171 -5.60 27.02 8.60
C TRP A 171 -4.75 27.20 9.86
N LEU A 172 -4.08 26.13 10.32
CA LEU A 172 -3.19 26.21 11.47
C LEU A 172 -1.87 26.93 11.12
N PRO A 173 -1.29 27.69 12.07
CA PRO A 173 0.06 28.23 11.92
C PRO A 173 1.09 27.12 11.66
N GLU A 174 2.10 27.41 10.83
CA GLU A 174 3.09 26.42 10.40
C GLU A 174 3.84 25.78 11.59
N THR A 175 4.12 26.56 12.64
CA THR A 175 4.76 26.08 13.88
C THR A 175 3.93 25.04 14.59
N LEU A 176 2.61 25.25 14.67
CA LEU A 176 1.68 24.33 15.30
C LEU A 176 1.50 23.07 14.44
N ARG A 177 1.40 23.22 13.11
CA ARG A 177 1.31 22.09 12.18
C ARG A 177 2.52 21.16 12.30
N HIS A 178 3.74 21.70 12.29
CA HIS A 178 4.95 20.89 12.46
C HIS A 178 5.02 20.18 13.81
N GLN A 179 4.58 20.83 14.90
CA GLN A 179 4.54 20.21 16.23
C GLN A 179 3.53 19.07 16.28
N VAL A 180 2.31 19.29 15.80
CA VAL A 180 1.22 18.32 15.83
C VAL A 180 1.50 17.14 14.89
N ASN A 181 2.00 17.39 13.68
CA ASN A 181 2.33 16.34 12.70
C ASN A 181 3.46 15.41 13.20
N ARG A 182 4.37 15.89 14.05
CA ARG A 182 5.40 15.05 14.70
C ARG A 182 4.77 13.93 15.54
N TRP A 183 3.64 14.20 16.18
CA TRP A 183 2.93 13.25 17.03
C TRP A 183 1.88 12.41 16.30
N SER A 184 1.67 12.64 15.00
CA SER A 184 0.63 11.97 14.20
C SER A 184 0.71 10.44 14.22
N ARG A 185 1.90 9.88 14.45
CA ARG A 185 2.08 8.42 14.57
C ARG A 185 1.60 7.85 15.90
N TYR A 186 1.56 8.65 16.94
CA TYR A 186 1.19 8.24 18.30
C TYR A 186 -0.24 8.65 18.67
N SER A 187 -0.78 9.68 18.03
CA SER A 187 -2.11 10.22 18.29
C SER A 187 -3.22 9.21 18.09
N MET A 188 -3.14 8.34 17.07
CA MET A 188 -4.12 7.28 16.87
C MET A 188 -4.08 6.24 18.00
N ILE A 189 -2.88 5.78 18.38
CA ILE A 189 -2.71 4.85 19.52
C ILE A 189 -3.21 5.48 20.81
N ALA A 190 -2.90 6.77 21.05
CA ALA A 190 -3.36 7.50 22.21
C ALA A 190 -4.88 7.67 22.22
N LEU A 191 -5.49 7.99 21.08
CA LEU A 191 -6.95 8.13 20.93
C LEU A 191 -7.64 6.81 21.28
N PHE A 192 -7.24 5.70 20.66
CA PHE A 192 -7.84 4.40 20.95
C PHE A 192 -7.52 3.92 22.37
N GLY A 193 -6.33 4.21 22.88
CA GLY A 193 -5.98 3.98 24.28
C GLY A 193 -6.94 4.70 25.22
N ILE A 194 -7.25 5.98 24.96
CA ILE A 194 -8.21 6.77 25.75
C ILE A 194 -9.62 6.22 25.59
N LEU A 195 -10.09 6.00 24.36
CA LEU A 195 -11.45 5.49 24.10
C LEU A 195 -11.69 4.12 24.75
N TRP A 196 -10.66 3.28 24.87
CA TRP A 196 -10.80 1.99 25.53
C TRP A 196 -10.67 2.07 27.05
N THR A 197 -9.65 2.78 27.55
CA THR A 197 -9.28 2.72 28.97
C THR A 197 -10.02 3.74 29.82
N VAL A 198 -10.53 4.83 29.24
CA VAL A 198 -11.23 5.90 29.95
C VAL A 198 -12.74 5.72 29.77
N PRO A 199 -13.47 5.23 30.79
CA PRO A 199 -14.89 4.90 30.64
C PRO A 199 -15.77 6.10 30.25
N ALA A 200 -15.39 7.30 30.71
CA ALA A 200 -16.09 8.53 30.36
C ALA A 200 -15.95 8.88 28.88
N ALA A 201 -14.77 8.66 28.28
CA ALA A 201 -14.54 8.91 26.87
C ALA A 201 -15.28 7.89 25.99
N ASN A 202 -15.22 6.61 26.36
CA ASN A 202 -15.99 5.56 25.69
C ASN A 202 -17.50 5.88 25.71
N ARG A 203 -18.03 6.21 26.89
CA ARG A 203 -19.45 6.50 27.06
C ARG A 203 -19.86 7.73 26.25
N ALA A 204 -19.08 8.81 26.30
CA ALA A 204 -19.38 10.02 25.53
C ALA A 204 -19.44 9.76 24.02
N LEU A 205 -18.53 8.93 23.47
CA LEU A 205 -18.58 8.52 22.06
C LEU A 205 -19.86 7.75 21.76
N TRP A 206 -20.15 6.69 22.51
CA TRP A 206 -21.29 5.82 22.23
C TRP A 206 -22.64 6.49 22.49
N ASP A 207 -22.76 7.33 23.52
CA ASP A 207 -23.96 8.14 23.76
C ASP A 207 -24.24 9.07 22.56
N GLY A 208 -23.18 9.66 21.98
CA GLY A 208 -23.28 10.49 20.77
C GLY A 208 -23.68 9.68 19.53
N VAL A 209 -23.08 8.50 19.35
CA VAL A 209 -23.42 7.58 18.25
C VAL A 209 -24.88 7.14 18.37
N ASP A 210 -25.32 6.71 19.55
CA ASP A 210 -26.66 6.21 19.80
C ASP A 210 -27.70 7.32 19.65
N ALA A 211 -27.38 8.55 20.07
CA ALA A 211 -28.26 9.71 19.87
C ALA A 211 -28.50 9.99 18.38
N ILE A 212 -27.44 9.95 17.56
CA ILE A 212 -27.57 10.16 16.10
C ILE A 212 -28.27 8.97 15.44
N ALA A 213 -27.91 7.73 15.78
CA ALA A 213 -28.56 6.54 15.23
C ALA A 213 -30.05 6.50 15.57
N SER A 214 -30.42 6.86 16.80
CA SER A 214 -31.82 6.99 17.22
C SER A 214 -32.55 8.10 16.46
N TRP A 215 -31.88 9.24 16.22
CA TRP A 215 -32.42 10.30 15.36
C TRP A 215 -32.63 9.84 13.92
N LEU A 216 -31.77 8.94 13.42
CA LEU A 216 -31.95 8.25 12.14
C LEU A 216 -33.01 7.13 12.19
N GLY A 217 -33.77 6.99 13.27
CA GLY A 217 -34.85 6.00 13.41
C GLY A 217 -34.36 4.56 13.63
N VAL A 218 -33.07 4.37 13.95
CA VAL A 218 -32.49 3.04 14.15
C VAL A 218 -32.72 2.59 15.60
N PRO A 219 -33.39 1.44 15.85
CA PRO A 219 -33.59 0.94 17.20
C PRO A 219 -32.28 0.46 17.84
N ALA A 220 -31.96 0.96 19.02
CA ALA A 220 -30.73 0.61 19.74
C ALA A 220 -30.63 -0.90 20.04
N GLU A 221 -31.76 -1.56 20.29
CA GLU A 221 -31.79 -3.00 20.56
C GLU A 221 -31.38 -3.81 19.33
N LEU A 222 -31.81 -3.39 18.14
CA LEU A 222 -31.44 -4.04 16.88
C LEU A 222 -29.95 -3.82 16.57
N SER A 223 -29.42 -2.63 16.81
CA SER A 223 -27.99 -2.35 16.66
C SER A 223 -27.13 -3.19 17.59
N TRP A 224 -27.52 -3.30 18.87
CA TRP A 224 -26.82 -4.13 19.85
C TRP A 224 -26.88 -5.61 19.50
N LEU A 225 -28.05 -6.10 19.07
CA LEU A 225 -28.21 -7.46 18.56
C LEU A 225 -27.29 -7.72 17.36
N GLY A 226 -27.22 -6.79 16.41
CA GLY A 226 -26.34 -6.88 15.25
C GLY A 226 -24.87 -6.95 15.63
N TYR A 227 -24.42 -6.08 16.56
CA TYR A 227 -23.07 -6.12 17.11
C TYR A 227 -22.75 -7.47 17.77
N SER A 228 -23.67 -7.99 18.57
CA SER A 228 -23.48 -9.26 19.28
C SER A 228 -23.32 -10.45 18.31
N LEU A 229 -24.15 -10.49 17.26
CA LEU A 229 -24.11 -11.51 16.21
C LEU A 229 -22.85 -11.38 15.35
N PHE A 230 -22.44 -10.16 15.03
CA PHE A 230 -21.20 -9.90 14.30
C PHE A 230 -19.97 -10.39 15.08
N ARG A 231 -19.88 -10.01 16.36
CA ARG A 231 -18.73 -10.35 17.22
C ARG A 231 -18.53 -11.85 17.39
N GLN A 232 -19.61 -12.63 17.43
CA GLN A 232 -19.54 -14.09 17.55
C GLN A 232 -18.77 -14.76 16.40
N TRP A 233 -18.91 -14.22 15.19
CA TRP A 233 -18.27 -14.75 13.98
C TRP A 233 -17.01 -13.98 13.59
N GLY A 234 -16.67 -12.91 14.32
CA GLY A 234 -15.52 -12.06 14.03
C GLY A 234 -14.22 -12.83 13.93
N THR A 235 -13.99 -13.84 14.79
CA THR A 235 -12.75 -14.65 14.75
C THR A 235 -12.60 -15.43 13.45
N ILE A 236 -13.71 -15.96 12.92
CA ILE A 236 -13.73 -16.67 11.62
C ILE A 236 -13.49 -15.68 10.48
N LEU A 237 -14.11 -14.49 10.53
CA LEU A 237 -13.87 -13.43 9.54
C LEU A 237 -12.41 -12.96 9.57
N LEU A 238 -11.81 -12.82 10.76
CA LEU A 238 -10.41 -12.41 10.92
C LEU A 238 -9.46 -13.46 10.36
N LEU A 239 -9.67 -14.74 10.67
CA LEU A 239 -8.89 -15.84 10.09
C LEU A 239 -9.04 -15.89 8.57
N GLY A 240 -10.25 -15.66 8.05
CA GLY A 240 -10.51 -15.54 6.61
C GLY A 240 -9.76 -14.36 5.98
N ALA A 241 -9.83 -13.17 6.57
CA ALA A 241 -9.14 -11.97 6.10
C ALA A 241 -7.62 -12.13 6.13
N LEU A 242 -7.07 -12.74 7.19
CA LEU A 242 -5.66 -13.10 7.30
C LEU A 242 -5.24 -14.13 6.23
N ALA A 243 -6.07 -15.13 5.96
CA ALA A 243 -5.80 -16.12 4.91
C ALA A 243 -5.81 -15.48 3.51
N VAL A 244 -6.80 -14.62 3.21
CA VAL A 244 -6.85 -13.86 1.96
C VAL A 244 -5.63 -12.96 1.83
N THR A 245 -5.27 -12.23 2.89
CA THR A 245 -4.08 -11.37 2.91
C THR A 245 -2.82 -12.20 2.65
N ALA A 246 -2.67 -13.36 3.28
CA ALA A 246 -1.55 -14.27 3.05
C ALA A 246 -1.50 -14.80 1.60
N ILE A 247 -2.65 -15.09 0.99
CA ILE A 247 -2.74 -15.53 -0.42
C ILE A 247 -2.39 -14.37 -1.37
N VAL A 248 -2.91 -13.17 -1.12
CA VAL A 248 -2.64 -11.96 -1.91
C VAL A 248 -1.16 -11.58 -1.79
N MET A 249 -0.60 -11.59 -0.58
CA MET A 249 0.83 -11.34 -0.36
C MET A 249 1.69 -12.34 -1.13
N ARG A 250 1.33 -13.64 -1.14
CA ARG A 250 2.03 -14.65 -1.96
C ARG A 250 1.97 -14.40 -3.48
N ARG A 251 0.95 -13.70 -3.97
CA ARG A 251 0.73 -13.40 -5.39
C ARG A 251 1.22 -12.02 -5.84
N SER A 252 1.50 -11.11 -4.89
CA SER A 252 1.91 -9.76 -5.23
C SER A 252 3.35 -9.72 -5.80
N PRO A 253 3.60 -9.05 -6.95
CA PRO A 253 4.93 -8.91 -7.53
C PRO A 253 5.92 -8.21 -6.59
N GLN A 254 5.45 -7.33 -5.70
CA GLN A 254 6.28 -6.73 -4.66
C GLN A 254 6.80 -7.75 -3.65
N PHE A 255 6.07 -8.84 -3.35
CA PHE A 255 6.57 -9.89 -2.47
C PHE A 255 7.49 -10.87 -3.20
N GLN A 256 7.20 -11.17 -4.49
CA GLN A 256 8.10 -11.93 -5.36
C GLN A 256 9.42 -11.18 -5.63
N ASN A 257 9.34 -9.86 -5.85
CA ASN A 257 10.51 -8.99 -5.94
C ASN A 257 11.13 -8.71 -4.57
N SER A 258 10.40 -8.76 -3.45
CA SER A 258 11.04 -8.68 -2.13
C SER A 258 11.84 -9.95 -1.82
N ALA A 259 11.42 -11.11 -2.34
CA ALA A 259 12.25 -12.31 -2.33
C ALA A 259 13.46 -12.16 -3.26
N HIS A 260 13.37 -11.35 -4.32
CA HIS A 260 14.50 -11.08 -5.21
C HIS A 260 15.47 -10.01 -4.64
N TYR A 261 14.97 -8.97 -3.97
CA TYR A 261 15.74 -7.93 -3.29
C TYR A 261 16.30 -8.35 -1.92
N TRP A 262 15.67 -9.34 -1.26
CA TRP A 262 16.17 -9.99 -0.03
C TRP A 262 16.67 -11.41 -0.25
N GLY A 263 17.16 -11.72 -1.46
CA GLY A 263 17.97 -12.92 -1.68
C GLY A 263 17.33 -14.19 -1.13
N GLY A 264 16.13 -14.52 -1.59
CA GLY A 264 15.56 -15.85 -1.45
C GLY A 264 16.31 -16.83 -2.33
N SER A 265 17.59 -17.08 -2.03
CA SER A 265 18.22 -18.31 -2.49
C SER A 265 17.48 -19.45 -1.81
N THR A 266 17.18 -20.48 -2.58
CA THR A 266 16.58 -21.75 -2.14
C THR A 266 17.53 -22.57 -1.26
N GLY A 267 18.33 -21.89 -0.43
CA GLY A 267 19.26 -22.47 0.54
C GLY A 267 18.56 -22.90 1.82
N LYS A 268 18.98 -24.06 2.35
CA LYS A 268 18.46 -24.65 3.58
C LYS A 268 18.48 -23.66 4.76
N ARG A 269 17.40 -23.67 5.55
CA ARG A 269 17.22 -22.90 6.81
C ARG A 269 18.41 -23.10 7.75
N ASP A 270 19.18 -22.05 8.03
CA ASP A 270 20.38 -22.08 8.89
C ASP A 270 20.14 -21.35 10.23
N PRO A 271 20.26 -22.04 11.39
CA PRO A 271 20.02 -21.47 12.72
C PRO A 271 20.93 -20.30 13.11
N SER A 272 22.09 -20.13 12.47
CA SER A 272 23.03 -19.05 12.79
C SER A 272 22.48 -17.65 12.45
N LEU A 273 21.57 -17.58 11.48
CA LEU A 273 20.88 -16.37 11.05
C LEU A 273 19.49 -16.20 11.67
N ASP A 274 18.96 -17.17 12.42
CA ASP A 274 17.62 -17.06 13.01
C ASP A 274 17.46 -15.79 13.86
N ARG A 275 18.51 -15.37 14.58
CA ARG A 275 18.51 -14.10 15.34
C ARG A 275 18.60 -12.85 14.45
N PHE A 276 19.34 -12.91 13.33
CA PHE A 276 19.42 -11.80 12.40
C PHE A 276 18.12 -11.64 11.60
N HIS A 277 17.54 -12.73 11.08
CA HIS A 277 16.23 -12.72 10.44
C HIS A 277 15.11 -12.38 11.42
N ALA A 278 15.16 -12.85 12.66
CA ALA A 278 14.22 -12.42 13.70
C ALA A 278 14.36 -10.92 14.04
N SER A 279 15.57 -10.35 13.90
CA SER A 279 15.80 -8.92 14.05
C SER A 279 15.58 -8.12 12.76
N ALA A 280 15.24 -8.74 11.62
CA ALA A 280 14.99 -8.04 10.36
C ALA A 280 13.83 -7.05 10.47
N GLN A 281 12.76 -7.38 11.22
CA GLN A 281 11.66 -6.44 11.50
C GLN A 281 12.14 -5.24 12.32
N TYR A 282 12.99 -5.46 13.32
CA TYR A 282 13.55 -4.40 14.13
C TYR A 282 14.56 -3.55 13.36
N LEU A 283 15.34 -4.17 12.48
CA LEU A 283 16.24 -3.49 11.57
C LEU A 283 15.47 -2.58 10.60
N ASN A 284 14.40 -3.09 9.98
CA ASN A 284 13.53 -2.30 9.12
C ASN A 284 12.92 -1.13 9.88
N TYR A 285 12.42 -1.37 11.08
CA TYR A 285 11.94 -0.31 11.97
C TYR A 285 13.02 0.76 12.22
N LEU A 286 14.26 0.37 12.53
CA LEU A 286 15.34 1.34 12.74
C LEU A 286 15.66 2.15 11.48
N VAL A 287 15.64 1.52 10.31
CA VAL A 287 15.84 2.18 9.01
C VAL A 287 14.70 3.16 8.70
N GLU A 288 13.44 2.77 8.93
CA GLU A 288 12.26 3.63 8.77
C GLU A 288 12.27 4.83 9.71
N GLN A 289 12.82 4.67 10.91
CA GLN A 289 13.03 5.76 11.87
C GLN A 289 14.32 6.57 11.58
N GLN A 290 15.01 6.31 10.46
CA GLN A 290 16.28 6.93 10.07
C GLN A 290 17.39 6.78 11.12
N ARG A 291 17.33 5.75 11.96
CA ARG A 291 18.31 5.45 13.00
C ARG A 291 19.42 4.56 12.45
N TYR A 292 20.07 5.05 11.40
CA TYR A 292 21.00 4.26 10.60
C TYR A 292 22.17 3.70 11.41
N ASP A 293 22.78 4.47 12.31
CA ASP A 293 23.91 4.00 13.12
C ASP A 293 23.55 2.81 14.02
N ARG A 294 22.31 2.77 14.53
CA ARG A 294 21.84 1.62 15.33
C ARG A 294 21.56 0.40 14.46
N ALA A 295 21.01 0.61 13.27
CA ALA A 295 20.80 -0.47 12.31
C ALA A 295 22.14 -1.06 11.85
N ILE A 296 23.13 -0.20 11.56
CA ILE A 296 24.50 -0.59 11.23
C ILE A 296 25.14 -1.38 12.38
N ALA A 297 24.98 -0.94 13.63
CA ALA A 297 25.51 -1.67 14.79
C ALA A 297 24.92 -3.08 14.93
N LEU A 298 23.65 -3.29 14.54
CA LEU A 298 23.05 -4.62 14.49
C LEU A 298 23.67 -5.48 13.37
N CYS A 299 23.88 -4.89 12.20
CA CYS A 299 24.61 -5.58 11.12
C CYS A 299 26.04 -5.94 11.57
N ASP A 300 26.74 -5.06 12.28
CA ASP A 300 28.08 -5.35 12.81
C ASP A 300 28.09 -6.51 13.81
N GLN A 301 27.06 -6.60 14.66
CA GLN A 301 26.89 -7.74 15.56
C GLN A 301 26.63 -9.03 14.76
N ALA A 302 25.79 -8.97 13.72
CA ALA A 302 25.50 -10.10 12.86
C ALA A 302 26.76 -10.58 12.11
N ILE A 303 27.53 -9.66 11.53
CA ILE A 303 28.82 -9.91 10.88
C ILE A 303 29.79 -10.60 11.85
N LYS A 304 29.89 -10.12 13.10
CA LYS A 304 30.75 -10.77 14.12
C LYS A 304 30.29 -12.18 14.46
N SER A 305 28.98 -12.43 14.50
CA SER A 305 28.43 -13.74 14.81
C SER A 305 28.50 -14.74 13.65
N ALA A 306 28.50 -14.25 12.41
CA ALA A 306 28.49 -15.05 11.19
C ALA A 306 29.40 -14.40 10.12
N PRO A 307 30.74 -14.44 10.29
CA PRO A 307 31.67 -13.67 9.45
C PRO A 307 31.77 -14.15 8.00
N HIS A 308 31.33 -15.38 7.72
CA HIS A 308 31.37 -15.99 6.39
C HIS A 308 30.07 -15.78 5.58
N ARG A 309 29.16 -14.93 6.06
CA ARG A 309 27.85 -14.68 5.45
C ARG A 309 27.81 -13.31 4.78
N TYR A 310 27.34 -13.26 3.54
CA TYR A 310 27.26 -12.02 2.77
C TYR A 310 26.02 -11.19 3.15
N GLU A 311 24.95 -11.79 3.66
CA GLU A 311 23.65 -11.12 3.88
C GLU A 311 23.73 -9.93 4.85
N PRO A 312 24.44 -10.02 6.00
CA PRO A 312 24.63 -8.86 6.87
C PRO A 312 25.41 -7.72 6.20
N TRP A 313 26.39 -8.04 5.34
CA TRP A 313 27.17 -7.06 4.58
C TRP A 313 26.32 -6.37 3.51
N GLN A 314 25.53 -7.13 2.74
CA GLN A 314 24.57 -6.57 1.79
C GLN A 314 23.59 -5.63 2.51
N THR A 315 23.02 -6.11 3.63
CA THR A 315 22.06 -5.33 4.41
C THR A 315 22.67 -4.02 4.91
N LYS A 316 23.92 -4.09 5.41
CA LYS A 316 24.69 -2.92 5.83
C LYS A 316 24.93 -1.95 4.67
N GLY A 317 25.26 -2.46 3.48
CA GLY A 317 25.36 -1.68 2.25
C GLY A 317 24.06 -0.95 1.89
N ASN A 318 22.92 -1.64 1.94
CA ASN A 318 21.60 -1.05 1.70
C ASN A 318 21.28 0.07 2.69
N ILE A 319 21.65 -0.10 3.96
CA ILE A 319 21.47 0.93 4.99
C ILE A 319 22.35 2.15 4.72
N PHE A 320 23.61 1.94 4.34
CA PHE A 320 24.51 3.05 3.96
C PHE A 320 24.01 3.80 2.73
N LEU A 321 23.51 3.11 1.71
CA LEU A 321 22.87 3.76 0.55
C LEU A 321 21.72 4.67 0.97
N LYS A 322 20.81 4.17 1.83
CA LYS A 322 19.69 4.96 2.37
C LYS A 322 20.14 6.12 3.26
N ALA A 323 21.29 5.99 3.90
CA ALA A 323 21.92 7.03 4.69
C ALA A 323 22.76 8.02 3.85
N GLU A 324 22.76 7.88 2.52
CA GLU A 324 23.57 8.67 1.57
C GLU A 324 25.09 8.56 1.82
N ARG A 325 25.52 7.48 2.47
CA ARG A 325 26.90 7.15 2.82
C ARG A 325 27.50 6.21 1.78
N TYR A 326 27.61 6.71 0.55
CA TYR A 326 27.85 5.87 -0.63
C TYR A 326 29.22 5.17 -0.64
N ALA A 327 30.26 5.81 -0.08
CA ALA A 327 31.59 5.20 0.02
C ALA A 327 31.60 4.00 0.97
N GLU A 328 30.91 4.09 2.11
CA GLU A 328 30.76 2.96 3.03
C GLU A 328 29.82 1.88 2.47
N ALA A 329 28.79 2.27 1.70
CA ALA A 329 27.94 1.32 0.99
C ALA A 329 28.75 0.48 0.01
N LEU A 330 29.58 1.13 -0.81
CA LEU A 330 30.50 0.50 -1.76
C LEU A 330 31.38 -0.53 -1.04
N ALA A 331 32.04 -0.13 0.05
CA ALA A 331 32.89 -1.04 0.82
C ALA A 331 32.11 -2.25 1.40
N ALA A 332 30.86 -2.04 1.84
CA ALA A 332 30.03 -3.13 2.35
C ALA A 332 29.60 -4.11 1.26
N TYR A 333 29.26 -3.63 0.06
CA TYR A 333 28.96 -4.49 -1.08
C TYR A 333 30.20 -5.25 -1.58
N ASP A 334 31.38 -4.62 -1.57
CA ASP A 334 32.62 -5.32 -1.90
C ASP A 334 32.89 -6.48 -0.95
N GLN A 335 32.60 -6.32 0.34
CA GLN A 335 32.67 -7.45 1.30
C GLN A 335 31.61 -8.52 1.02
N ALA A 336 30.39 -8.14 0.66
CA ALA A 336 29.34 -9.09 0.31
C ALA A 336 29.74 -9.93 -0.93
N ILE A 337 30.26 -9.26 -1.98
CA ILE A 337 30.73 -9.90 -3.21
C ILE A 337 31.96 -10.78 -2.95
N ALA A 338 32.88 -10.35 -2.07
CA ALA A 338 34.04 -11.17 -1.72
C ALA A 338 33.66 -12.48 -1.01
N LEU A 339 32.57 -12.47 -0.24
CA LEU A 339 32.04 -13.65 0.45
C LEU A 339 31.19 -14.53 -0.46
N GLU A 340 30.37 -13.93 -1.31
CA GLU A 340 29.51 -14.62 -2.29
C GLU A 340 29.66 -13.93 -3.65
N PRO A 341 30.64 -14.35 -4.48
CA PRO A 341 30.86 -13.77 -5.80
C PRO A 341 29.71 -13.98 -6.77
N ASP A 342 28.79 -14.91 -6.47
CA ASP A 342 27.63 -15.29 -7.27
C ASP A 342 26.39 -14.44 -6.97
N PHE A 343 26.52 -13.49 -6.06
CA PHE A 343 25.39 -12.75 -5.54
C PHE A 343 25.07 -11.50 -6.38
N TYR A 344 24.07 -11.61 -7.28
CA TYR A 344 23.54 -10.50 -8.11
C TYR A 344 23.33 -9.20 -7.32
N GLY A 345 22.65 -9.29 -6.17
CA GLY A 345 22.30 -8.10 -5.37
C GLY A 345 23.52 -7.33 -4.85
N GLY A 346 24.68 -7.97 -4.76
CA GLY A 346 25.94 -7.34 -4.39
C GLY A 346 26.42 -6.40 -5.50
N TYR A 347 26.46 -6.89 -6.74
CA TYR A 347 26.89 -6.10 -7.90
C TYR A 347 25.91 -4.97 -8.22
N HIS A 348 24.60 -5.22 -8.13
CA HIS A 348 23.57 -4.19 -8.29
C HIS A 348 23.75 -3.06 -7.26
N GLY A 349 23.86 -3.41 -5.97
CA GLY A 349 24.08 -2.45 -4.90
C GLY A 349 25.38 -1.67 -5.05
N ARG A 350 26.46 -2.34 -5.47
CA ARG A 350 27.76 -1.72 -5.77
C ARG A 350 27.66 -0.71 -6.90
N ALA A 351 27.02 -1.06 -8.01
CA ALA A 351 26.82 -0.18 -9.15
C ALA A 351 25.99 1.06 -8.77
N LEU A 352 24.94 0.89 -7.97
CA LEU A 352 24.13 1.99 -7.46
C LEU A 352 24.96 2.95 -6.57
N ALA A 353 25.80 2.42 -5.67
CA ALA A 353 26.71 3.23 -4.87
C ALA A 353 27.70 4.02 -5.73
N LEU A 354 28.31 3.38 -6.74
CA LEU A 354 29.25 4.01 -7.67
C LEU A 354 28.59 5.10 -8.51
N LYS A 355 27.35 4.91 -8.96
CA LYS A 355 26.55 5.93 -9.66
C LYS A 355 26.36 7.17 -8.78
N GLN A 356 25.99 7.00 -7.52
CA GLN A 356 25.83 8.13 -6.58
C GLN A 356 27.15 8.85 -6.31
N LEU A 357 28.27 8.12 -6.34
CA LEU A 357 29.63 8.68 -6.28
C LEU A 357 30.09 9.33 -7.59
N GLN A 358 29.23 9.46 -8.60
CA GLN A 358 29.56 10.01 -9.93
C GLN A 358 30.65 9.20 -10.66
N GLN A 359 30.67 7.87 -10.47
CA GLN A 359 31.62 6.94 -11.11
C GLN A 359 30.89 5.90 -11.98
N PRO A 360 30.12 6.31 -13.00
CA PRO A 360 29.31 5.39 -13.79
C PRO A 360 30.14 4.39 -14.61
N GLN A 361 31.38 4.74 -15.00
CA GLN A 361 32.27 3.81 -15.71
C GLN A 361 32.75 2.65 -14.81
N ALA A 362 33.00 2.93 -13.53
CA ALA A 362 33.32 1.87 -12.57
C ALA A 362 32.10 0.99 -12.28
N ALA A 363 30.89 1.56 -12.31
CA ALA A 363 29.65 0.80 -12.19
C ALA A 363 29.44 -0.15 -13.38
N LEU A 364 29.75 0.28 -14.61
CA LEU A 364 29.74 -0.60 -15.78
C LEU A 364 30.75 -1.74 -15.66
N ALA A 365 31.99 -1.43 -15.29
CA ALA A 365 33.02 -2.45 -15.08
C ALA A 365 32.60 -3.49 -14.02
N SER A 366 31.89 -3.05 -12.98
CA SER A 366 31.32 -3.94 -11.97
C SER A 366 30.29 -4.93 -12.55
N PHE A 367 29.45 -4.50 -13.48
CA PHE A 367 28.52 -5.40 -14.17
C PHE A 367 29.23 -6.31 -15.16
N ASP A 368 30.23 -5.80 -15.89
CA ASP A 368 31.05 -6.61 -16.81
C ASP A 368 31.74 -7.75 -16.05
N ASP A 369 32.29 -7.48 -14.86
CA ASP A 369 32.90 -8.49 -13.98
C ASP A 369 31.89 -9.55 -13.50
N ALA A 370 30.65 -9.15 -13.24
CA ALA A 370 29.57 -10.06 -12.86
C ALA A 370 29.14 -10.95 -14.03
N LEU A 371 28.99 -10.36 -15.22
CA LEU A 371 28.56 -11.05 -16.44
C LEU A 371 29.59 -12.07 -16.94
N GLN A 372 30.87 -11.88 -16.65
CA GLN A 372 31.90 -12.92 -16.91
C GLN A 372 31.62 -14.25 -16.18
N ARG A 373 30.84 -14.21 -15.09
CA ARG A 373 30.52 -15.37 -14.26
C ARG A 373 29.06 -15.79 -14.38
N TYR A 374 28.14 -14.85 -14.59
CA TYR A 374 26.68 -15.06 -14.60
C TYR A 374 26.02 -14.54 -15.87
N GLU A 375 26.53 -14.95 -17.02
CA GLU A 375 26.00 -14.54 -18.33
C GLU A 375 24.50 -14.90 -18.50
N SER A 376 24.02 -15.91 -17.78
CA SER A 376 22.64 -16.39 -17.88
C SER A 376 21.63 -15.66 -16.99
N ASP A 377 22.03 -14.64 -16.21
CA ASP A 377 21.11 -13.85 -15.40
C ASP A 377 20.59 -12.64 -16.20
N PRO A 378 19.31 -12.63 -16.61
CA PRO A 378 18.75 -11.51 -17.39
C PRO A 378 18.75 -10.18 -16.61
N SER A 379 18.76 -10.22 -15.28
CA SER A 379 18.74 -9.02 -14.43
C SER A 379 20.04 -8.23 -14.53
N LEU A 380 21.19 -8.92 -14.63
CA LEU A 380 22.50 -8.27 -14.82
C LEU A 380 22.58 -7.55 -16.17
N TRP A 381 22.08 -8.19 -17.23
CA TRP A 381 22.00 -7.57 -18.55
C TRP A 381 21.09 -6.34 -18.53
N SER A 382 19.90 -6.45 -17.92
CA SER A 382 18.95 -5.34 -17.81
C SER A 382 19.51 -4.15 -17.04
N ASP A 383 20.18 -4.36 -15.90
CA ASP A 383 20.74 -3.28 -15.09
C ASP A 383 21.93 -2.59 -15.78
N ARG A 384 22.79 -3.38 -16.43
CA ARG A 384 23.86 -2.85 -17.27
C ARG A 384 23.29 -2.00 -18.41
N GLY A 385 22.25 -2.50 -19.08
CA GLY A 385 21.52 -1.79 -20.13
C GLY A 385 20.93 -0.48 -19.61
N SER A 386 20.28 -0.49 -18.45
CA SER A 386 19.72 0.73 -17.84
C SER A 386 20.78 1.79 -17.54
N LEU A 387 21.96 1.37 -17.06
CA LEU A 387 23.08 2.30 -16.84
C LEU A 387 23.65 2.86 -18.15
N LEU A 388 23.77 2.03 -19.20
CA LEU A 388 24.20 2.47 -20.53
C LEU A 388 23.21 3.44 -21.17
N TYR A 389 21.91 3.19 -20.99
CA TYR A 389 20.84 4.05 -21.45
C TYR A 389 20.97 5.46 -20.84
N GLU A 390 21.19 5.56 -19.52
CA GLU A 390 21.40 6.84 -18.84
C GLU A 390 22.66 7.57 -19.34
N LEU A 391 23.67 6.81 -19.76
CA LEU A 391 24.89 7.33 -20.39
C LEU A 391 24.71 7.62 -21.89
N GLN A 392 23.49 7.48 -22.43
CA GLN A 392 23.14 7.69 -23.84
C GLN A 392 23.92 6.79 -24.82
N ARG A 393 24.35 5.61 -24.35
CA ARG A 393 24.98 4.57 -25.19
C ARG A 393 23.92 3.58 -25.66
N TYR A 394 23.02 4.04 -26.52
CA TYR A 394 21.81 3.30 -26.89
C TYR A 394 22.11 2.03 -27.68
N GLU A 395 23.15 2.01 -28.51
CA GLU A 395 23.57 0.81 -29.25
C GLU A 395 24.00 -0.31 -28.30
N ASP A 396 24.87 0.00 -27.32
CA ASP A 396 25.29 -0.98 -26.31
C ASP A 396 24.13 -1.41 -25.39
N THR A 397 23.13 -0.53 -25.22
CA THR A 397 21.90 -0.80 -24.46
C THR A 397 21.03 -1.82 -25.18
N ILE A 398 20.89 -1.71 -26.50
CA ILE A 398 20.17 -2.66 -27.35
C ILE A 398 20.77 -4.06 -27.22
N ASP A 399 22.09 -4.18 -27.25
CA ASP A 399 22.77 -5.47 -27.05
C ASP A 399 22.38 -6.09 -25.69
N CYS A 400 22.39 -5.29 -24.63
CA CYS A 400 22.02 -5.75 -23.28
C CYS A 400 20.57 -6.26 -23.22
N TYR A 401 19.60 -5.49 -23.71
CA TYR A 401 18.20 -5.93 -23.66
C TYR A 401 17.92 -7.09 -24.62
N THR A 402 18.63 -7.19 -25.73
CA THR A 402 18.55 -8.34 -26.64
C THR A 402 19.01 -9.61 -25.94
N HIS A 403 20.14 -9.58 -25.21
CA HIS A 403 20.59 -10.69 -24.38
C HIS A 403 19.59 -11.02 -23.26
N ALA A 404 19.05 -10.01 -22.56
CA ALA A 404 18.06 -10.23 -21.52
C ALA A 404 16.77 -10.88 -22.05
N ILE A 405 16.28 -10.47 -23.23
CA ILE A 405 15.11 -11.06 -23.90
C ILE A 405 15.39 -12.49 -24.35
N ALA A 406 16.60 -12.80 -24.80
CA ALA A 406 16.97 -14.16 -25.19
C ALA A 406 16.91 -15.13 -23.99
N LEU A 407 17.20 -14.64 -22.78
CA LEU A 407 17.13 -15.41 -21.53
C LEU A 407 15.71 -15.45 -20.96
N GLU A 408 14.95 -14.35 -21.02
CA GLU A 408 13.58 -14.24 -20.51
C GLU A 408 12.64 -13.55 -21.52
N PRO A 409 12.09 -14.28 -22.50
CA PRO A 409 11.34 -13.70 -23.62
C PRO A 409 9.98 -13.07 -23.24
N ASP A 410 9.41 -13.45 -22.11
CA ASP A 410 8.08 -13.02 -21.66
C ASP A 410 8.13 -11.84 -20.67
N ASN A 411 9.31 -11.25 -20.46
CA ASN A 411 9.47 -10.07 -19.62
C ASN A 411 9.17 -8.78 -20.41
N ALA A 412 7.99 -8.23 -20.20
CA ALA A 412 7.50 -7.05 -20.89
C ALA A 412 8.40 -5.81 -20.73
N LEU A 413 9.14 -5.69 -19.61
CA LEU A 413 10.04 -4.55 -19.36
C LEU A 413 11.20 -4.52 -20.34
N PHE A 414 11.78 -5.69 -20.67
CA PHE A 414 12.93 -5.74 -21.59
C PHE A 414 12.54 -5.33 -23.00
N HIS A 415 11.37 -5.78 -23.48
CA HIS A 415 10.81 -5.36 -24.76
C HIS A 415 10.50 -3.86 -24.79
N TYR A 416 9.98 -3.32 -23.69
CA TYR A 416 9.69 -1.89 -23.58
C TYR A 416 10.95 -1.03 -23.63
N ASN A 417 11.97 -1.37 -22.85
CA ASN A 417 13.22 -0.61 -22.82
C ASN A 417 13.96 -0.73 -24.16
N LEU A 418 13.91 -1.90 -24.81
CA LEU A 418 14.43 -2.07 -26.17
C LEU A 418 13.70 -1.14 -27.16
N ALA A 419 12.36 -1.06 -27.10
CA ALA A 419 11.57 -0.16 -27.93
C ALA A 419 11.98 1.31 -27.76
N CYS A 420 12.19 1.75 -26.51
CA CYS A 420 12.65 3.10 -26.19
C CYS A 420 14.01 3.40 -26.86
N CYS A 421 14.96 2.46 -26.79
CA CYS A 421 16.28 2.63 -27.41
C CYS A 421 16.20 2.77 -28.93
N HIS A 422 15.41 1.91 -29.60
CA HIS A 422 15.20 2.00 -31.04
C HIS A 422 14.50 3.30 -31.44
N ALA A 423 13.53 3.79 -30.65
CA ALA A 423 12.86 5.06 -30.90
C ALA A 423 13.83 6.25 -30.83
N LEU A 424 14.75 6.25 -29.86
CA LEU A 424 15.79 7.28 -29.70
C LEU A 424 16.84 7.25 -30.81
N LEU A 425 17.15 6.07 -31.36
CA LEU A 425 18.02 5.93 -32.54
C LEU A 425 17.31 6.22 -33.87
N GLY A 426 15.99 6.47 -33.84
CA GLY A 426 15.18 6.76 -35.02
C GLY A 426 14.72 5.52 -35.81
N ASP A 427 15.00 4.32 -35.30
CA ASP A 427 14.55 3.04 -35.87
C ASP A 427 13.09 2.79 -35.48
N SER A 428 12.21 3.49 -36.20
CA SER A 428 10.78 3.56 -35.89
C SER A 428 10.08 2.22 -36.06
N GLU A 429 10.51 1.38 -37.00
CA GLU A 429 9.88 0.09 -37.29
C GLU A 429 10.12 -0.89 -36.14
N THR A 430 11.38 -1.14 -35.77
CA THR A 430 11.75 -2.02 -34.65
C THR A 430 11.19 -1.51 -33.32
N ALA A 431 11.20 -0.19 -33.10
CA ALA A 431 10.63 0.40 -31.88
C ALA A 431 9.14 0.04 -31.70
N LEU A 432 8.34 0.13 -32.76
CA LEU A 432 6.90 -0.17 -32.71
C LEU A 432 6.64 -1.67 -32.53
N ASP A 433 7.45 -2.53 -33.14
CA ASP A 433 7.34 -3.99 -32.97
C ASP A 433 7.65 -4.41 -31.53
N CYS A 434 8.76 -3.91 -30.97
CA CYS A 434 9.12 -4.14 -29.57
C CYS A 434 8.06 -3.58 -28.61
N LEU A 435 7.54 -2.37 -28.87
CA LEU A 435 6.49 -1.77 -28.05
C LEU A 435 5.19 -2.59 -28.10
N ASN A 436 4.78 -3.06 -29.28
CA ASN A 436 3.62 -3.92 -29.44
C ASN A 436 3.79 -5.23 -28.65
N ARG A 437 4.99 -5.83 -28.68
CA ARG A 437 5.30 -7.02 -27.87
C ARG A 437 5.21 -6.73 -26.37
N ALA A 438 5.73 -5.60 -25.91
CA ALA A 438 5.64 -5.16 -24.52
C ALA A 438 4.18 -4.98 -24.07
N ILE A 439 3.35 -4.33 -24.89
CA ILE A 439 1.91 -4.13 -24.62
C ILE A 439 1.15 -5.46 -24.59
N ALA A 440 1.46 -6.37 -25.50
CA ALA A 440 0.83 -7.69 -25.54
C ALA A 440 1.12 -8.52 -24.28
N LEU A 441 2.32 -8.38 -23.71
CA LEU A 441 2.71 -9.04 -22.45
C LEU A 441 2.15 -8.31 -21.22
N ASN A 442 2.09 -6.97 -21.25
CA ASN A 442 1.53 -6.16 -20.18
C ASN A 442 0.97 -4.82 -20.73
N ASP A 443 -0.35 -4.71 -20.73
CA ASP A 443 -1.08 -3.55 -21.29
C ASP A 443 -0.78 -2.22 -20.55
N LEU A 444 -0.17 -2.26 -19.36
CA LEU A 444 0.33 -1.07 -18.67
C LEU A 444 1.26 -0.22 -19.56
N TYR A 445 2.11 -0.87 -20.37
CA TYR A 445 3.06 -0.17 -21.23
C TYR A 445 2.39 0.67 -22.33
N ARG A 446 1.12 0.39 -22.65
CA ARG A 446 0.34 1.24 -23.56
C ARG A 446 0.13 2.63 -22.98
N ALA A 447 -0.17 2.69 -21.68
CA ALA A 447 -0.37 3.96 -20.99
C ALA A 447 0.96 4.69 -20.77
N ILE A 448 2.02 3.96 -20.43
CA ILE A 448 3.35 4.54 -20.22
C ILE A 448 3.88 5.16 -21.52
N ALA A 449 3.83 4.42 -22.64
CA ALA A 449 4.33 4.88 -23.94
C ALA A 449 3.69 6.19 -24.43
N LYS A 450 2.42 6.46 -24.10
CA LYS A 450 1.73 7.73 -24.46
C LYS A 450 2.41 8.97 -23.91
N THR A 451 3.07 8.82 -22.77
CA THR A 451 3.64 9.93 -22.00
C THR A 451 5.16 9.89 -21.94
N ASP A 452 5.76 8.82 -22.45
CA ASP A 452 7.19 8.62 -22.40
C ASP A 452 7.89 9.49 -23.47
N PRO A 453 8.82 10.36 -23.06
CA PRO A 453 9.51 11.26 -23.99
C PRO A 453 10.32 10.54 -25.07
N ASP A 454 10.70 9.27 -24.86
CA ASP A 454 11.51 8.51 -25.82
C ASP A 454 10.77 8.27 -27.13
N PHE A 455 9.44 8.22 -27.08
CA PHE A 455 8.59 8.04 -28.26
C PHE A 455 8.12 9.35 -28.88
N ASN A 456 8.62 10.51 -28.44
CA ASN A 456 8.18 11.82 -28.97
C ASN A 456 8.31 11.91 -30.50
N THR A 457 9.33 11.28 -31.09
CA THR A 457 9.54 11.19 -32.54
C THR A 457 8.46 10.36 -33.25
N LEU A 458 7.83 9.42 -32.55
CA LEU A 458 6.83 8.49 -33.07
C LEU A 458 5.38 8.93 -32.78
N HIS A 459 5.15 9.92 -31.91
CA HIS A 459 3.80 10.35 -31.52
C HIS A 459 2.90 10.77 -32.69
N GLN A 460 3.48 11.25 -33.78
CA GLN A 460 2.74 11.65 -34.99
C GLN A 460 2.52 10.49 -35.98
N THR A 461 3.15 9.34 -35.74
CA THR A 461 3.06 8.18 -36.62
C THR A 461 1.69 7.49 -36.42
N PRO A 462 0.91 7.25 -37.49
CA PRO A 462 -0.40 6.59 -37.38
C PRO A 462 -0.33 5.23 -36.69
N THR A 463 0.73 4.46 -36.93
CA THR A 463 0.97 3.14 -36.34
C THR A 463 1.17 3.22 -34.83
N PHE A 464 1.93 4.21 -34.36
CA PHE A 464 2.10 4.46 -32.92
C PHE A 464 0.77 4.88 -32.30
N GLN A 465 0.04 5.80 -32.92
CA GLN A 465 -1.27 6.24 -32.46
C GLN A 465 -2.28 5.08 -32.37
N ALA A 466 -2.33 4.19 -33.36
CA ALA A 466 -3.17 3.00 -33.31
C ALA A 466 -2.77 2.07 -32.13
N LEU A 467 -1.47 1.85 -31.94
CA LEU A 467 -0.95 1.04 -30.82
C LEU A 467 -1.31 1.62 -29.46
N VAL A 468 -1.30 2.94 -29.28
CA VAL A 468 -1.57 3.53 -27.97
C VAL A 468 -3.03 3.95 -27.77
N LEU A 469 -3.76 4.42 -28.78
CA LEU A 469 -5.10 5.01 -28.64
C LEU A 469 -6.26 4.02 -28.76
N ASP A 470 -6.12 2.92 -29.51
CA ASP A 470 -7.21 1.96 -29.69
C ASP A 470 -7.29 0.98 -28.50
N ALA A 471 -8.18 1.29 -27.56
CA ALA A 471 -8.74 0.35 -26.57
C ALA A 471 -10.22 0.71 -26.29
#